data_AF-A0A957V290-F1
#
_entry.id   AF-A0A957V290-F1
#
_cell.length_a   1.000
_cell.length_b   1.000
_cell.length_c   1.000
_cell.angle_alpha   90.00
_cell.angle_beta   90.00
_cell.angle_gamma   90.00
#
_symmetry.space_group_name_H-M   'P 1'
#
loop_
_entity.id
_entity.type
_entity.pdbx_description
1 polymer ?
#
loop_
_entity_poly.entity_id
_entity_poly.type
_entity_poly.pdbx_seq_one_letter_code
_entity_poly.pdbx_strand_id
1 'polypeptide(L)' 'VLDIAADLFTVVKRPIHYDELATVDEAFITSTTKEIMPIVQVDAITIATGVPGAGTQRLSDLFRQRIAHGYMEVDLDA' A
#
# COMPACT_ATOMS: atom_id res chain seq x y z
N VAL A 1 4.73 -1.72 -6.56
CA VAL A 1 3.77 -1.10 -5.61
C VAL A 1 3.96 0.40 -5.57
N LEU A 2 5.15 0.91 -5.26
CA LEU A 2 5.40 2.35 -5.23
C LEU A 2 5.09 3.05 -6.57
N ASP A 3 5.41 2.42 -7.71
CA ASP A 3 5.11 3.00 -9.03
C ASP A 3 3.60 3.19 -9.24
N ILE A 4 2.80 2.16 -8.90
CA ILE A 4 1.33 2.24 -8.98
C ILE A 4 0.79 3.25 -7.95
N ALA A 5 1.41 3.34 -6.78
CA ALA A 5 1.01 4.28 -5.73
C ALA A 5 1.30 5.74 -6.13
N ALA A 6 2.36 6.00 -6.90
CA ALA A 6 2.70 7.34 -7.37
C ALA A 6 1.65 7.94 -8.33
N ASP A 7 0.90 7.09 -9.03
CA ASP A 7 -0.23 7.52 -9.88
C ASP A 7 -1.47 7.92 -9.06
N LEU A 8 -1.53 7.52 -7.79
CA LEU A 8 -2.70 7.73 -6.91
C LEU A 8 -2.43 8.70 -5.75
N PHE A 9 -1.19 8.74 -5.26
CA PHE A 9 -0.80 9.40 -4.03
C PHE A 9 0.55 10.11 -4.18
N THR A 10 0.78 11.10 -3.33
CA THR A 10 2.16 11.58 -3.10
C THR A 10 2.93 10.54 -2.31
N VAL A 11 4.03 10.03 -2.87
CA VAL A 11 4.86 9.00 -2.23
C VAL A 11 6.09 9.63 -1.61
N VAL A 12 6.31 9.37 -0.31
CA VAL A 12 7.49 9.83 0.43
C VAL A 12 8.15 8.65 1.14
N LYS A 13 9.47 8.54 1.03
CA LYS A 13 10.27 7.56 1.78
C LYS A 13 10.92 8.26 2.97
N ARG A 14 10.48 7.90 4.18
CA ARG A 14 11.05 8.39 5.44
C ARG A 14 10.90 7.35 6.55
N PRO A 15 11.63 7.50 7.67
CA PRO A 15 11.29 6.79 8.90
C PRO A 15 9.86 7.11 9.33
N ILE A 16 9.18 6.10 9.87
CA ILE A 16 7.84 6.21 10.45
C ILE A 16 8.00 5.88 11.95
N HIS A 17 7.47 6.74 12.81
CA HIS A 17 7.41 6.50 14.24
C HIS A 17 6.17 5.69 14.61
N TYR A 18 6.27 4.88 15.67
CA TYR A 18 5.19 3.98 16.09
C TYR A 18 3.93 4.73 16.54
N ASP A 19 4.08 5.92 17.12
CA ASP A 19 2.98 6.79 17.55
C ASP A 19 2.14 7.33 16.38
N GLU A 20 2.72 7.42 15.18
CA GLU A 20 2.00 7.84 13.97
C GLU A 20 0.89 6.85 13.60
N LEU A 21 0.99 5.57 13.99
CA LEU A 21 -0.02 4.54 13.69
C LEU A 21 -1.42 4.91 14.19
N ALA A 22 -1.51 5.68 15.28
CA ALA A 22 -2.80 6.13 15.82
C ALA A 22 -3.48 7.21 14.95
N THR A 23 -2.76 7.77 13.97
CA THR A 23 -3.18 8.90 13.15
C THR A 23 -3.28 8.59 11.66
N VAL A 24 -2.81 7.42 11.21
CA VAL A 24 -2.88 7.06 9.79
C VAL A 24 -4.30 6.64 9.39
N ASP A 25 -4.73 7.06 8.21
CA ASP A 25 -6.03 6.69 7.65
C ASP A 25 -6.06 5.22 7.19
N GLU A 26 -4.94 4.73 6.67
CA GLU A 26 -4.80 3.39 6.12
C GLU A 26 -3.38 2.85 6.31
N ALA A 27 -3.26 1.53 6.44
CA ALA A 27 -1.97 0.84 6.46
C ALA A 27 -2.06 -0.47 5.67
N PHE A 28 -0.95 -0.89 5.06
CA PHE A 28 -0.83 -2.18 4.39
C PHE A 28 0.60 -2.68 4.45
N ILE A 29 0.77 -3.99 4.25
CA ILE A 29 2.06 -4.59 3.95
C ILE A 29 2.05 -5.18 2.55
N THR A 30 3.25 -5.36 1.99
CA THR A 30 3.42 -6.01 0.70
C THR A 30 4.51 -7.06 0.74
N SER A 31 4.28 -8.18 0.04
CA SER A 31 5.27 -9.23 -0.20
C SER A 31 4.90 -10.02 -1.46
N THR A 32 5.84 -10.79 -2.00
CA THR A 32 5.59 -11.64 -3.17
C THR A 32 4.41 -12.61 -2.97
N THR A 33 4.22 -13.12 -1.75
CA THR A 33 3.18 -14.11 -1.44
C THR A 33 1.88 -13.50 -0.93
N LYS A 34 1.90 -12.26 -0.44
CA LYS A 34 0.73 -11.57 0.15
C LYS A 34 0.22 -10.42 -0.71
N GLU A 35 0.89 -10.10 -1.82
CA GLU A 35 0.57 -8.98 -2.71
C GLU A 35 0.50 -7.66 -1.92
N ILE A 36 -0.68 -7.04 -1.83
CA ILE A 36 -0.98 -5.89 -0.99
C ILE A 36 -2.05 -6.33 0.01
N MET A 37 -1.68 -6.40 1.29
CA MET A 37 -2.55 -6.87 2.36
C MET A 37 -2.87 -5.72 3.33
N PRO A 38 -4.16 -5.31 3.44
CA PRO A 38 -4.57 -4.28 4.38
C PRO A 38 -4.26 -4.67 5.83
N ILE A 39 -3.81 -3.70 6.61
CA ILE A 39 -3.60 -3.80 8.05
C ILE A 39 -4.58 -2.87 8.74
N VAL A 40 -5.52 -3.45 9.48
CA VAL A 40 -6.55 -2.69 10.22
C VAL A 40 -6.24 -2.54 11.70
N GLN A 41 -5.20 -3.23 12.20
CA GLN A 41 -4.76 -3.17 13.59
C GLN A 41 -3.28 -3.55 13.70
N VAL A 42 -2.55 -2.81 14.55
CA VAL A 42 -1.19 -3.13 14.99
C VAL A 42 -1.19 -3.12 16.52
N ASP A 43 -0.88 -4.26 17.13
CA ASP A 43 -1.00 -4.46 18.59
C ASP A 43 -2.39 -4.06 19.12
N ALA A 44 -2.46 -3.05 19.97
CA ALA A 44 -3.70 -2.50 20.53
C ALA A 44 -4.23 -1.28 19.75
N ILE A 45 -3.55 -0.85 18.69
CA ILE A 45 -3.89 0.33 17.89
C ILE A 45 -4.74 -0.11 16.69
N THR A 46 -6.02 0.24 16.68
CA THR A 46 -6.87 0.12 15.50
C THR A 46 -6.55 1.24 14.50
N ILE A 47 -6.32 0.87 13.24
CA ILE A 47 -6.10 1.82 12.16
C ILE A 47 -7.46 2.36 11.71
N ALA A 48 -7.64 3.68 11.80
CA ALA A 48 -8.89 4.38 11.47
C ALA A 48 -10.14 3.65 12.03
N THR A 49 -11.00 3.14 11.15
CA THR A 49 -12.26 2.47 11.53
C THR A 49 -12.16 0.94 11.62
N GLY A 50 -10.95 0.37 11.56
CA GLY A 50 -10.75 -1.07 11.64
C GLY A 50 -11.21 -1.85 10.40
N VAL A 51 -11.38 -1.18 9.27
CA VAL A 51 -11.76 -1.80 7.98
C VAL A 51 -10.75 -1.40 6.90
N PRO A 52 -10.54 -2.22 5.86
CA PRO A 52 -9.69 -1.83 4.74
C PRO A 52 -10.17 -0.52 4.11
N GLY A 53 -9.26 0.45 3.96
CA GLY A 53 -9.58 1.74 3.34
C GLY A 53 -9.61 1.67 1.81
N ALA A 54 -10.19 2.71 1.21
CA ALA A 54 -10.44 2.76 -0.23
C ALA A 54 -9.14 2.90 -1.05
N GLY A 55 -8.14 3.60 -0.52
CA GLY A 55 -6.85 3.78 -1.19
C GLY A 55 -6.10 2.47 -1.35
N THR A 56 -6.04 1.68 -0.28
CA THR A 56 -5.40 0.36 -0.23
C THR A 56 -6.13 -0.62 -1.13
N GLN A 57 -7.47 -0.63 -1.12
CA GLN A 57 -8.26 -1.48 -2.02
C GLN A 57 -7.97 -1.13 -3.49
N ARG A 58 -8.00 0.16 -3.83
CA ARG A 58 -7.72 0.62 -5.19
C ARG A 58 -6.32 0.24 -5.65
N LEU A 59 -5.32 0.40 -4.78
CA LEU A 59 -3.94 0.04 -5.06
C LEU A 59 -3.78 -1.48 -5.25
N SER A 60 -4.49 -2.29 -4.46
CA SER A 60 -4.52 -3.76 -4.59
C SER A 60 -5.12 -4.20 -5.92
N ASP A 61 -6.23 -3.59 -6.35
CA ASP A 61 -6.86 -3.89 -7.65
C ASP A 61 -5.93 -3.57 -8.82
N LEU A 62 -5.27 -2.40 -8.80
CA LEU A 62 -4.32 -2.02 -9.85
C LEU A 62 -3.09 -2.93 -9.85
N PHE A 63 -2.61 -3.34 -8.68
CA PHE A 63 -1.51 -4.31 -8.59
C PHE A 63 -1.89 -5.64 -9.23
N ARG A 64 -3.09 -6.16 -8.94
CA ARG A 64 -3.62 -7.40 -9.54
C ARG A 64 -3.80 -7.29 -11.05
N GLN A 65 -4.23 -6.14 -11.54
CA GLN A 65 -4.28 -5.88 -12.98
C GLN A 65 -2.88 -5.91 -13.58
N ARG A 66 -1.90 -5.25 -12.95
CA ARG A 66 -0.52 -5.22 -13.46
C ARG A 66 0.09 -6.62 -13.58
N ILE A 67 -0.10 -7.49 -12.59
CA ILE A 67 0.43 -8.87 -12.65
C ILE A 67 -0.31 -9.73 -13.68
N ALA A 68 -1.61 -9.51 -13.88
CA ALA A 68 -2.42 -10.27 -14.83
C ALA A 68 -2.08 -9.95 -16.30
N HIS A 69 -1.69 -8.71 -16.58
CA HIS A 69 -1.34 -8.25 -17.93
C HIS A 69 0.13 -8.54 -18.33
N GLY A 70 0.92 -9.19 -17.46
CA GLY A 70 2.36 -9.32 -17.63
C GLY A 70 3.07 -7.99 -17.33
N TYR A 71 4.24 -8.05 -16.70
CA TYR A 71 5.04 -6.84 -16.49
C TYR A 71 5.44 -6.27 -17.87
N MET A 72 4.93 -5.08 -18.23
CA MET A 72 5.65 -4.28 -19.21
C MET A 72 6.99 -3.92 -18.58
N GLU A 73 8.10 -4.23 -19.27
CA GLU A 73 9.43 -3.77 -18.88
C GLU A 73 9.36 -2.25 -18.67
N VAL A 74 9.52 -1.84 -17.41
CA VAL A 74 9.80 -0.44 -17.10
C VAL A 74 11.31 -0.36 -17.17
N ASP A 75 11.82 0.29 -18.21
CA ASP A 75 13.24 0.63 -18.29
C ASP A 75 13.57 1.50 -17.08
N LEU A 76 14.36 0.97 -16.15
CA LEU A 76 14.76 1.66 -14.92
C LEU A 76 15.99 2.56 -15.12
N ASP A 77 16.41 2.77 -16.37
CA ASP A 77 17.64 3.48 -16.76
C ASP A 77 17.39 4.83 -17.47
N ALA A 78 16.24 5.50 -17.24
CA ALA A 78 15.95 6.83 -17.81
C ALA A 78 16.04 7.97 -16.78
#